data_AF-A0A951XRT8-F1
#
_entry.id   AF-A0A951XRT8-F1
#
_cell.length_a   1.000
_cell.length_b   1.000
_cell.length_c   1.000
_cell.angle_alpha   90.00
_cell.angle_beta   90.00
_cell.angle_gamma   90.00
#
_symmetry.space_group_name_H-M   'P 1'
#
loop_
_entity.id
_entity.type
_entity.pdbx_description
1 polymer ?
#
loop_
_entity_poly.entity_id
_entity_poly.type
_entity_poly.pdbx_seq_one_letter_code
_entity_poly.pdbx_strand_id
1 'polypeptide(L)' 'MWLRLKGLGLALAALRLFMQERMHEARRRLLSGAGSVTEVATDLGYANVSHFAAAFRKRFGVNPASLK' A
#
# COMPACT_ATOMS: atom_id res chain seq x y z
N MET A 1 2.44 30.20 -21.35
CA MET A 1 2.81 28.77 -21.24
C MET A 1 2.78 28.32 -19.76
N TRP A 2 1.59 28.30 -19.12
CA TRP A 2 1.43 27.93 -17.69
C TRP A 2 0.33 26.86 -17.44
N LEU A 3 -0.37 26.39 -18.48
CA LEU A 3 -1.56 25.55 -18.33
C LEU A 3 -1.30 24.04 -18.19
N ARG A 4 -0.05 23.57 -18.21
CA ARG A 4 0.27 22.12 -18.17
C ARG A 4 0.62 21.57 -16.78
N LEU A 5 0.67 22.41 -15.73
CA LEU A 5 1.14 22.00 -14.39
C LEU A 5 0.02 21.63 -13.40
N LYS A 6 -1.24 22.00 -13.64
CA LYS A 6 -2.35 21.71 -12.70
C LYS A 6 -2.80 20.24 -12.69
N GLY A 7 -2.70 19.53 -13.82
CA GLY A 7 -3.12 18.12 -13.93
C GLY A 7 -2.23 17.14 -13.15
N LEU A 8 -0.93 17.46 -13.03
CA LEU A 8 0.04 16.61 -12.33
C LEU A 8 -0.25 16.55 -10.81
N GLY A 9 -0.72 17.65 -10.22
CA GLY A 9 -1.04 17.71 -8.79
C GLY A 9 -2.19 16.78 -8.37
N LEU A 10 -3.26 16.74 -9.16
CA LEU A 10 -4.41 15.86 -8.90
C LEU A 10 -4.06 14.38 -9.11
N ALA A 11 -3.30 14.06 -10.15
CA ALA A 11 -2.83 12.70 -10.39
C ALA A 11 -1.95 12.17 -9.25
N LEU A 12 -1.03 13.01 -8.75
CA LEU A 12 -0.18 12.66 -7.60
C LEU A 12 -0.99 12.50 -6.30
N ALA A 13 -2.02 13.34 -6.10
CA ALA A 13 -2.91 13.22 -4.94
C ALA A 13 -3.73 11.93 -5.00
N ALA A 14 -4.32 11.61 -6.15
CA ALA A 14 -5.07 10.37 -6.38
C ALA A 14 -4.20 9.13 -6.17
N LEU A 15 -2.97 9.13 -6.70
CA LEU A 15 -2.03 8.04 -6.50
C LEU A 15 -1.71 7.83 -5.02
N ARG A 16 -1.47 8.91 -4.26
CA ARG A 16 -1.23 8.80 -2.82
C ARG A 16 -2.43 8.21 -2.09
N LEU A 17 -3.64 8.69 -2.37
CA LEU A 17 -4.87 8.18 -1.75
C LEU A 17 -5.05 6.69 -2.03
N PHE A 18 -4.85 6.28 -3.29
CA PHE A 18 -4.92 4.87 -3.69
C PHE A 18 -3.89 4.01 -2.94
N MET A 19 -2.65 4.49 -2.81
CA MET A 19 -1.61 3.77 -2.06
C MET A 19 -1.93 3.67 -0.56
N GLN A 20 -2.56 4.70 0.01
CA GLN A 20 -3.01 4.64 1.40
C GLN A 20 -4.13 3.62 1.61
N GLU A 21 -5.11 3.58 0.71
CA GLU A 21 -6.21 2.61 0.82
C GLU A 21 -5.72 1.17 0.64
N ARG A 22 -4.77 0.94 -0.27
CA ARG A 22 -4.10 -0.36 -0.43
C ARG A 22 -3.45 -0.85 0.87
N MET A 23 -2.79 0.04 1.61
CA MET A 23 -2.16 -0.33 2.88
C MET A 23 -3.21 -0.63 3.97
N HIS A 24 -4.33 0.10 3.99
CA HIS A 24 -5.42 -0.19 4.92
C HIS A 24 -6.08 -1.52 4.62
N GLU A 25 -6.30 -1.85 3.36
CA GLU A 25 -6.80 -3.17 2.94
C GLU A 25 -5.83 -4.29 3.35
N ALA A 26 -4.53 -4.09 3.15
CA ALA A 26 -3.53 -5.05 3.61
C ALA A 26 -3.65 -5.33 5.11
N ARG A 27 -3.78 -4.27 5.92
CA ARG A 27 -3.92 -4.40 7.38
C ARG A 27 -5.20 -5.12 7.77
N ARG A 28 -6.32 -4.83 7.10
CA ARG A 28 -7.61 -5.51 7.32
C ARG A 28 -7.47 -7.02 7.10
N ARG A 29 -6.91 -7.43 5.95
CA ARG A 29 -6.73 -8.84 5.59
C ARG A 29 -5.80 -9.58 6.55
N LEU A 30 -4.67 -8.97 6.91
CA LEU A 30 -3.71 -9.59 7.82
C LEU A 30 -4.32 -9.81 9.22
N LEU A 31 -4.99 -8.77 9.77
CA LEU A 31 -5.65 -8.87 11.07
C LEU A 31 -6.81 -9.87 11.10
N SER A 32 -7.51 -10.07 9.97
CA SER A 32 -8.57 -11.07 9.86
C SER A 32 -8.03 -12.48 9.57
N GLY A 33 -6.72 -12.67 9.45
CA GLY A 33 -6.10 -13.93 9.03
C GLY A 33 -6.41 -14.32 7.58
N ALA A 34 -6.93 -13.40 6.76
CA ALA A 34 -7.30 -13.65 5.37
C ALA A 34 -6.06 -13.57 4.47
N GLY A 35 -5.35 -14.70 4.37
CA GLY A 35 -4.19 -14.86 3.50
C GLY A 35 -2.85 -14.56 4.18
N SER A 36 -1.77 -15.04 3.57
CA SER A 36 -0.38 -14.83 3.96
C SER A 36 0.13 -13.44 3.60
N VAL A 37 1.21 -13.01 4.25
CA VAL A 37 1.89 -11.75 3.91
C VAL A 37 2.24 -11.70 2.42
N THR A 38 2.65 -12.83 1.85
CA THR A 38 2.97 -12.96 0.42
C THR A 38 1.72 -12.83 -0.46
N GLU A 39 0.65 -13.58 -0.15
CA GLU A 39 -0.61 -13.52 -0.92
C GLU A 39 -1.21 -12.12 -0.89
N VAL A 40 -1.28 -11.49 0.28
CA VAL A 40 -1.77 -10.11 0.43
C VAL A 40 -0.90 -9.12 -0.35
N ALA A 41 0.42 -9.28 -0.35
CA ALA A 41 1.31 -8.42 -1.13
C ALA A 41 1.08 -8.57 -2.64
N THR A 42 0.99 -9.82 -3.13
CA THR A 42 0.76 -10.14 -4.53
C THR A 42 -0.59 -9.64 -5.02
N ASP A 43 -1.68 -9.88 -4.27
CA ASP A 43 -3.03 -9.41 -4.59
C ASP A 43 -3.10 -7.89 -4.70
N LEU A 44 -2.36 -7.19 -3.84
CA LEU A 44 -2.29 -5.74 -3.86
C LEU A 44 -1.34 -5.22 -4.95
N GLY A 45 -0.73 -6.07 -5.78
CA GLY A 45 0.11 -5.67 -6.91
C GLY A 45 1.56 -5.36 -6.56
N TYR A 46 2.10 -5.91 -5.47
CA TYR A 46 3.54 -5.86 -5.20
C TYR A 46 4.24 -7.04 -5.87
N ALA A 47 5.20 -6.74 -6.75
CA ALA A 47 6.08 -7.74 -7.34
C ALA A 47 7.13 -8.28 -6.35
N ASN A 48 7.41 -7.53 -5.27
CA ASN A 48 8.39 -7.90 -4.25
C ASN A 48 7.81 -7.70 -2.85
N VAL A 49 7.74 -8.80 -2.08
CA VAL A 49 7.19 -8.84 -0.72
C VAL A 49 7.99 -7.97 0.25
N SER A 50 9.30 -7.84 0.08
CA SER A 50 10.14 -6.97 0.92
C SER A 50 9.80 -5.49 0.73
N HIS A 51 9.47 -5.08 -0.50
CA HIS A 51 9.02 -3.71 -0.78
C HIS A 51 7.66 -3.44 -0.14
N PHE A 52 6.75 -4.41 -0.20
CA PHE A 52 5.48 -4.36 0.52
C PHE A 52 5.71 -4.21 2.02
N ALA A 53 6.52 -5.08 2.62
CA ALA A 53 6.78 -5.06 4.06
C ALA A 53 7.42 -3.75 4.54
N ALA A 54 8.34 -3.18 3.75
CA ALA A 54 8.92 -1.88 4.03
C ALA A 54 7.88 -0.75 3.98
N ALA A 55 7.01 -0.73 2.96
CA ALA A 55 5.93 0.25 2.83
C ALA A 55 4.89 0.11 3.96
N PHE A 56 4.52 -1.12 4.30
CA PHE A 56 3.61 -1.43 5.39
C PHE A 56 4.16 -0.94 6.74
N ARG A 57 5.42 -1.28 7.04
CA ARG A 57 6.09 -0.81 8.26
C ARG A 57 6.21 0.71 8.31
N LYS A 58 6.52 1.35 7.18
CA LYS A 58 6.55 2.82 7.10
C LYS A 58 5.19 3.45 7.42
N ARG A 59 4.09 2.77 7.08
CA ARG A 59 2.73 3.26 7.32
C ARG A 59 2.22 2.98 8.74
N PHE A 60 2.48 1.79 9.29
CA PHE A 60 1.84 1.31 10.52
C PHE A 60 2.81 1.05 11.68
N GLY A 61 4.12 1.20 11.47
CA GLY A 61 5.14 1.02 12.50
C GLY A 61 5.49 -0.44 12.83
N VAL A 62 4.75 -1.42 12.31
CA VAL A 62 4.95 -2.85 12.59
C VAL A 62 5.22 -3.65 11.31
N ASN A 63 5.87 -4.81 11.45
CA ASN A 63 6.04 -5.73 10.33
C ASN A 63 4.69 -6.41 10.02
N PRO A 64 4.27 -6.55 8.74
CA PRO A 64 3.05 -7.29 8.40
C PRO A 64 3.04 -8.72 8.93
N ALA A 65 4.20 -9.37 9.05
CA ALA A 65 4.32 -10.71 9.64
C ALA A 65 3.99 -10.76 11.14
N SER A 66 3.95 -9.63 11.84
CA SER A 66 3.55 -9.55 13.25
C SER A 66 2.03 -9.46 13.44
N LEU A 67 1.26 -9.28 12.36
CA LEU A 67 -0.20 -9.15 12.39
C LEU A 67 -0.92 -10.41 11.90
N LYS A 68 -0.16 -11.44 11.52
CA LYS A 68 -0.66 -12.69 10.96
C LYS A 68 -0.38 -13.83 11.93
#